data_AF-A0A089HWK8-F1
#
_entry.id   AF-A0A089HWK8-F1
#
_cell.length_a   1.000
_cell.length_b   1.000
_cell.length_c   1.000
_cell.angle_alpha   90.00
_cell.angle_beta   90.00
_cell.angle_gamma   90.00
#
_symmetry.space_group_name_H-M   'P 1'
#
loop_
_entity.id
_entity.type
_entity.pdbx_description
1 polymer ?
#
loop_
_entity_poly.entity_id
_entity_poly.type
_entity_poly.pdbx_seq_one_letter_code
_entity_poly.pdbx_strand_id
1 'polypeptide(L)'
;MEKEGIVSLWVGSIKSDNELMKYVTLIYDQEGECLPSQFIKDFNIDMDEFDEYFIERVFHEKELLHLDELIAGCSYEDIVIPNYITTFGNGLNKGTNCAILLYNFEYNSINTNEISNNNYSFKYIGSVKYNNQ
;
A
#
# COMPACT_ATOMS: atom_id res chain seq x y z
N MET A 1 9.49 6.39 -6.86
CA MET A 1 10.92 6.71 -6.66
C MET A 1 11.24 6.63 -5.18
N GLU A 2 12.39 6.05 -4.85
CA GLU A 2 12.90 6.01 -3.47
C GLU A 2 12.98 7.43 -2.90
N LYS A 3 12.41 7.62 -1.72
CA LYS A 3 12.39 8.90 -1.03
C LYS A 3 12.25 8.68 0.47
N GLU A 4 13.38 8.81 1.16
CA GLU A 4 13.44 8.58 2.59
C GLU A 4 12.42 9.43 3.38
N GLY A 5 11.73 8.82 4.33
CA GLY A 5 10.76 9.50 5.18
C GLY A 5 9.38 9.74 4.57
N ILE A 6 9.14 9.26 3.34
CA ILE A 6 7.84 9.30 2.68
C ILE A 6 7.24 7.90 2.61
N VAL A 7 5.97 7.78 3.01
CA VAL A 7 5.18 6.56 2.86
C VAL A 7 4.09 6.80 1.82
N SER A 8 3.95 5.86 0.90
CA SER A 8 2.86 5.79 -0.08
C SER A 8 1.80 4.80 0.40
N LEU A 9 0.51 5.15 0.24
CA LEU A 9 -0.61 4.32 0.69
C LEU A 9 -1.55 3.95 -0.45
N TRP A 10 -1.87 2.66 -0.50
CA TRP A 10 -2.97 2.11 -1.27
C TRP A 10 -3.98 1.47 -0.35
N VAL A 11 -5.26 1.66 -0.64
CA VAL A 11 -6.37 1.00 0.07
C VAL A 11 -7.19 0.19 -0.91
N GLY A 12 -7.79 -0.90 -0.45
CA GLY A 12 -8.46 -1.81 -1.35
C GLY A 12 -9.39 -2.83 -0.71
N SER A 13 -9.91 -3.68 -1.58
CA SER A 13 -10.75 -4.83 -1.27
C SER A 13 -10.06 -6.08 -1.79
N ILE A 14 -9.87 -7.07 -0.94
CA ILE A 14 -9.32 -8.38 -1.32
C ILE A 14 -9.91 -9.49 -0.46
N LYS A 15 -9.98 -10.71 -0.99
CA LYS A 15 -10.74 -11.81 -0.37
C LYS A 15 -10.17 -12.32 0.95
N SER A 16 -8.85 -12.32 1.14
CA SER A 16 -8.20 -12.85 2.34
C SER A 16 -6.77 -12.31 2.50
N ASP A 17 -6.22 -12.38 3.70
CA ASP A 17 -4.81 -12.01 3.95
C ASP A 17 -3.83 -12.82 3.07
N ASN A 18 -4.09 -14.12 2.88
CA ASN A 18 -3.26 -14.95 2.00
C ASN A 18 -3.24 -14.46 0.55
N GLU A 19 -4.36 -13.92 0.05
CA GLU A 19 -4.42 -13.34 -1.30
C GLU A 19 -3.70 -11.98 -1.33
N LEU A 20 -3.80 -11.17 -0.27
CA LEU A 20 -3.02 -9.93 -0.12
C LEU A 20 -1.51 -10.23 -0.09
N MET A 21 -1.10 -11.27 0.62
CA MET A 21 0.30 -11.70 0.68
C MET A 21 0.80 -12.04 -0.71
N LYS A 22 0.11 -12.93 -1.43
CA LYS A 22 0.48 -13.29 -2.81
C LYS A 22 0.49 -12.10 -3.77
N TYR A 23 -0.43 -11.16 -3.60
CA TYR A 23 -0.53 -9.98 -4.44
C TYR A 23 0.71 -9.08 -4.35
N VAL A 24 1.30 -8.98 -3.15
CA VAL A 24 2.38 -8.04 -2.83
C VAL A 24 3.77 -8.68 -2.84
N THR A 25 3.89 -9.94 -2.41
CA THR A 25 5.18 -10.64 -2.25
C THR A 25 5.91 -10.79 -3.58
N LEU A 26 7.18 -10.37 -3.63
CA LEU A 26 8.09 -10.63 -4.74
C LEU A 26 8.40 -12.12 -4.83
N ILE A 27 8.56 -12.63 -6.05
CA ILE A 27 8.81 -14.05 -6.30
C ILE A 27 10.20 -14.18 -6.89
N TYR A 28 10.98 -15.13 -6.39
CA TYR A 28 12.28 -15.46 -6.96
C TYR A 28 12.14 -16.70 -7.83
N ASP A 29 12.74 -16.66 -9.01
CA ASP A 29 12.78 -17.83 -9.88
C ASP A 29 13.86 -18.85 -9.44
N GLN A 30 14.07 -19.88 -10.25
CA GLN A 30 15.01 -20.95 -9.91
C GLN A 30 16.48 -20.50 -9.95
N GLU A 31 16.78 -19.41 -10.64
CA GLU A 31 18.11 -18.81 -10.74
C GLU A 31 18.33 -17.73 -9.66
N GLY A 32 17.28 -17.42 -8.89
CA GLY A 32 17.29 -16.38 -7.86
C GLY A 32 17.03 -14.99 -8.42
N GLU A 33 16.53 -14.87 -9.66
CA GLU A 33 16.10 -13.60 -10.24
C GLU A 33 14.79 -13.16 -9.56
N CYS A 34 14.78 -11.91 -9.09
CA CYS A 34 13.58 -11.32 -8.51
C CYS A 34 12.58 -10.95 -9.61
N LEU A 35 11.35 -11.42 -9.49
CA LEU A 35 10.25 -11.13 -10.40
C LEU A 35 9.23 -10.21 -9.71
N PRO A 36 8.66 -9.24 -10.45
CA PRO A 36 7.71 -8.30 -9.86
C PRO A 36 6.43 -9.01 -9.44
N SER A 37 5.98 -8.68 -8.24
CA SER A 37 4.66 -9.09 -7.74
C SER A 37 3.54 -8.44 -8.56
N GLN A 38 2.31 -8.91 -8.38
CA GLN A 38 1.19 -8.37 -9.13
C GLN A 38 0.93 -6.90 -8.75
N PHE A 39 1.10 -6.52 -7.48
CA PHE A 39 1.04 -5.14 -7.02
C PHE A 39 2.01 -4.22 -7.78
N ILE A 40 3.27 -4.64 -7.91
CA ILE A 40 4.30 -3.88 -8.61
C ILE A 40 3.96 -3.70 -10.09
N LYS A 41 3.46 -4.76 -10.74
CA LYS A 41 2.99 -4.70 -12.15
C LYS A 41 1.80 -3.76 -12.31
N ASP A 42 0.80 -3.90 -11.45
CA ASP A 42 -0.48 -3.19 -11.52
C ASP A 42 -0.31 -1.68 -11.37
N PHE A 43 0.64 -1.24 -10.53
CA PHE A 43 0.96 0.18 -10.33
C PHE A 43 2.20 0.63 -11.11
N ASN A 44 2.75 -0.22 -11.97
CA ASN A 44 3.94 0.06 -12.77
C ASN A 44 5.08 0.68 -11.91
N ILE A 45 5.34 0.05 -10.77
CA ILE A 45 6.42 0.42 -9.86
C ILE A 45 7.70 -0.26 -10.37
N ASP A 46 8.80 0.47 -10.39
CA ASP A 46 10.11 -0.09 -10.70
C ASP A 46 10.65 -0.81 -9.46
N MET A 47 11.09 -2.06 -9.62
CA MET A 47 11.63 -2.87 -8.51
C MET A 47 12.96 -2.34 -7.99
N ASP A 48 13.69 -1.57 -8.80
CA ASP A 48 14.96 -0.97 -8.39
C ASP A 48 14.76 0.32 -7.58
N GLU A 49 13.52 0.81 -7.42
CA GLU A 49 13.20 2.06 -6.72
C GLU A 49 12.73 1.89 -5.27
N PHE A 50 12.70 0.67 -4.72
CA PHE A 50 12.29 0.45 -3.33
C PHE A 50 12.95 -0.79 -2.73
N ASP A 51 12.98 -0.86 -1.40
CA ASP A 51 13.33 -2.07 -0.64
C ASP A 51 12.05 -2.83 -0.27
N GLU A 52 11.97 -4.12 -0.63
CA GLU A 52 10.82 -4.97 -0.33
C GLU A 52 10.50 -5.08 1.16
N TYR A 53 11.49 -4.91 2.04
CA TYR A 53 11.30 -4.90 3.49
C TYR A 53 10.56 -3.65 3.99
N PHE A 54 10.38 -2.64 3.15
CA PHE A 54 9.59 -1.45 3.45
C PHE A 54 8.13 -1.55 3.00
N ILE A 55 7.67 -2.72 2.54
CA ILE A 55 6.25 -2.94 2.30
C ILE A 55 5.58 -3.50 3.56
N GLU A 56 4.59 -2.76 4.04
CA GLU A 56 3.70 -3.20 5.10
C GLU A 56 2.30 -3.47 4.53
N ARG A 57 1.67 -4.56 4.99
CA ARG A 57 0.35 -5.01 4.53
C ARG A 57 -0.59 -5.06 5.70
N VAL A 58 -1.79 -4.53 5.53
CA VAL A 58 -2.85 -4.61 6.54
C VAL A 58 -4.08 -5.27 5.93
N PHE A 59 -4.64 -6.25 6.63
CA PHE A 59 -5.86 -6.96 6.21
C PHE A 59 -6.84 -7.09 7.37
N HIS A 60 -8.11 -6.89 7.06
CA HIS A 60 -9.23 -7.12 7.97
C HIS A 60 -10.26 -8.06 7.34
N GLU A 61 -10.77 -8.99 8.12
CA GLU A 61 -11.83 -9.93 7.70
C GLU A 61 -13.14 -9.22 7.33
N LYS A 62 -13.34 -7.99 7.82
CA LYS A 62 -14.51 -7.16 7.56
C LYS A 62 -14.10 -5.87 6.89
N GLU A 63 -15.02 -5.30 6.11
CA GLU A 63 -14.85 -3.95 5.59
C GLU A 63 -14.80 -2.93 6.74
N LEU A 64 -13.99 -1.89 6.54
CA LEU A 64 -13.85 -0.74 7.43
C LEU A 64 -14.17 0.52 6.65
N LEU A 65 -14.71 1.53 7.35
CA LEU A 65 -15.16 2.78 6.75
C LEU A 65 -14.25 3.97 7.13
N HIS A 66 -13.28 3.75 8.02
CA HIS A 66 -12.35 4.78 8.48
C HIS A 66 -10.90 4.35 8.30
N LEU A 67 -10.06 5.30 7.93
CA LEU A 67 -8.66 5.06 7.62
C LEU A 67 -7.83 4.80 8.88
N ASP A 68 -8.05 5.54 9.97
CA ASP A 68 -7.43 5.25 11.27
C ASP A 68 -7.66 3.81 11.72
N GLU A 69 -8.87 3.30 11.58
CA GLU A 69 -9.21 1.90 11.89
C GLU A 69 -8.52 0.94 10.93
N LEU A 70 -8.48 1.26 9.63
CA LEU A 70 -7.91 0.38 8.60
C LEU A 70 -6.41 0.15 8.81
N ILE A 71 -5.65 1.19 9.11
CA ILE A 71 -4.18 1.13 9.25
C ILE A 71 -3.71 1.28 10.70
N ALA A 72 -4.57 1.01 11.68
CA ALA A 72 -4.19 0.98 13.09
C ALA A 72 -3.05 -0.02 13.35
N GLY A 73 -2.06 0.39 14.13
CA GLY A 73 -0.87 -0.41 14.43
C GLY A 73 0.21 -0.38 13.33
N CYS A 74 0.06 0.45 12.30
CA CYS A 74 1.10 0.58 11.27
C CYS A 74 2.38 1.21 11.82
N SER A 75 3.49 0.99 11.11
CA SER A 75 4.76 1.61 11.49
C SER A 75 4.63 3.14 11.52
N TYR A 76 5.12 3.77 12.60
CA TYR A 76 4.99 5.22 12.82
C TYR A 76 3.53 5.72 12.87
N GLU A 77 2.58 4.90 13.36
CA GLU A 77 1.14 5.24 13.39
C GLU A 77 0.84 6.64 13.97
N ASP A 78 1.55 7.05 15.02
CA ASP A 78 1.40 8.35 15.69
C ASP A 78 1.67 9.56 14.78
N ILE A 79 2.35 9.34 13.65
CA ILE A 79 2.67 10.36 12.63
C ILE A 79 1.90 10.08 11.34
N VAL A 80 1.90 8.83 10.89
CA VAL A 80 1.32 8.40 9.61
C VAL A 80 -0.19 8.64 9.59
N ILE A 81 -0.92 8.15 10.60
CA ILE A 81 -2.38 8.23 10.63
C ILE A 81 -2.85 9.69 10.66
N PRO A 82 -2.35 10.57 11.56
CA PRO A 82 -2.72 11.98 11.55
C PRO A 82 -2.41 12.67 10.22
N ASN A 83 -1.24 12.43 9.62
CA ASN A 83 -0.86 13.07 8.36
C ASN A 83 -1.78 12.66 7.20
N TYR A 84 -2.18 11.38 7.13
CA TYR A 84 -3.14 10.94 6.13
C TYR A 84 -4.53 11.54 6.37
N ILE A 85 -5.03 11.52 7.61
CA ILE A 85 -6.36 12.05 7.94
C ILE A 85 -6.43 13.56 7.66
N THR A 86 -5.41 14.32 8.05
CA THR A 86 -5.36 15.77 7.79
C THR A 86 -5.30 16.07 6.29
N THR A 87 -4.60 15.25 5.50
CA THR A 87 -4.37 15.53 4.07
C THR A 87 -5.50 15.03 3.18
N PHE A 88 -6.04 13.84 3.46
CA PHE A 88 -6.97 13.11 2.56
C PHE A 88 -8.33 12.81 3.20
N GLY A 89 -8.49 13.08 4.51
CA GLY A 89 -9.67 12.74 5.27
C GLY A 89 -9.66 11.29 5.79
N ASN A 90 -10.60 10.99 6.69
CA ASN A 90 -10.67 9.67 7.34
C ASN A 90 -11.61 8.68 6.65
N GLY A 91 -12.51 9.13 5.77
CA GLY A 91 -13.55 8.27 5.20
C GLY A 91 -13.04 7.34 4.09
N LEU A 92 -13.48 6.08 4.11
CA LEU A 92 -13.19 5.08 3.09
C LEU A 92 -14.44 4.68 2.29
N ASN A 93 -14.21 4.16 1.09
CA ASN A 93 -15.26 3.56 0.28
C ASN A 93 -15.74 2.25 0.92
N LYS A 94 -17.04 1.96 0.78
CA LYS A 94 -17.60 0.66 1.16
C LYS A 94 -16.88 -0.48 0.42
N GLY A 95 -16.65 -1.59 1.09
CA GLY A 95 -15.89 -2.74 0.60
C GLY A 95 -14.41 -2.70 0.94
N THR A 96 -13.87 -1.59 1.44
CA THR A 96 -12.44 -1.49 1.78
C THR A 96 -12.13 -2.36 2.99
N ASN A 97 -11.17 -3.27 2.88
CA ASN A 97 -10.77 -4.17 3.97
C ASN A 97 -9.26 -4.39 4.08
N CYS A 98 -8.46 -3.76 3.21
CA CYS A 98 -7.02 -3.89 3.24
C CYS A 98 -6.30 -2.61 2.83
N ALA A 99 -5.03 -2.53 3.21
CA ALA A 99 -4.11 -1.47 2.84
C ALA A 99 -2.72 -2.03 2.54
N ILE A 100 -1.98 -1.30 1.72
CA ILE A 100 -0.55 -1.52 1.44
C ILE A 100 0.13 -0.18 1.69
N LEU A 101 1.12 -0.19 2.57
CA LEU A 101 1.99 0.95 2.83
C LEU A 101 3.38 0.62 2.28
N LEU A 102 3.96 1.51 1.49
CA LEU A 102 5.33 1.38 1.03
C LEU A 102 6.13 2.57 1.55
N TYR A 103 7.01 2.31 2.52
CA TYR A 103 7.85 3.32 3.16
C TYR A 103 9.10 3.62 2.32
N ASN A 104 9.74 4.76 2.61
CA ASN A 104 10.85 5.32 1.85
C ASN A 104 10.58 5.40 0.33
N PHE A 105 9.34 5.63 -0.06
CA PHE A 105 8.94 5.66 -1.46
C PHE A 105 7.81 6.65 -1.69
N GLU A 106 7.99 7.49 -2.69
CA GLU A 106 6.95 8.39 -3.18
C GLU A 106 6.45 7.87 -4.53
N TYR A 107 5.20 7.41 -4.53
CA TYR A 107 4.55 6.94 -5.74
C TYR A 107 4.11 8.11 -6.63
N ASN A 108 4.48 8.03 -7.91
CA ASN A 108 4.06 8.99 -8.92
C ASN A 108 2.72 8.57 -9.54
N SER A 109 1.65 9.26 -9.16
CA SER A 109 0.27 9.03 -9.58
C SER A 109 0.00 9.27 -11.08
N ILE A 110 0.99 9.71 -11.86
CA ILE A 110 0.84 9.85 -13.31
C ILE A 110 0.64 8.47 -13.97
N ASN A 111 1.15 7.40 -13.38
CA ASN A 111 1.16 6.07 -13.98
C ASN A 111 -0.22 5.39 -13.91
N THR A 112 -0.71 5.08 -12.71
CA THR A 112 -2.00 4.42 -12.49
C THR A 112 -2.48 4.65 -11.05
N ASN A 113 -3.72 5.11 -10.87
CA ASN A 113 -4.23 5.45 -9.53
C ASN A 113 -5.23 4.44 -8.98
N GLU A 114 -5.81 3.61 -9.84
CA GLU A 114 -6.82 2.64 -9.44
C GLU A 114 -6.76 1.42 -10.35
N ILE A 115 -6.89 0.25 -9.73
CA ILE A 115 -7.00 -1.05 -10.37
C ILE A 115 -8.23 -1.73 -9.80
N SER A 116 -9.04 -2.34 -10.66
CA SER A 116 -10.22 -3.08 -10.24
C SER A 116 -10.50 -4.23 -11.19
N ASN A 117 -10.66 -5.43 -10.63
CA ASN A 117 -11.06 -6.63 -11.34
C ASN A 117 -11.94 -7.51 -10.44
N ASN A 118 -12.30 -8.71 -10.92
CA ASN A 118 -13.20 -9.60 -10.19
C ASN A 118 -12.62 -10.17 -8.87
N ASN A 119 -11.31 -10.09 -8.65
CA ASN A 119 -10.61 -10.66 -7.51
C ASN A 119 -10.24 -9.62 -6.45
N TYR A 120 -9.88 -8.41 -6.87
CA TYR A 120 -9.47 -7.33 -5.98
C TYR A 120 -9.65 -5.95 -6.62
N SER A 121 -9.65 -4.92 -5.78
CA SER A 121 -9.57 -3.52 -6.20
C SER A 121 -8.63 -2.76 -5.28
N PHE A 122 -7.76 -1.91 -5.83
CA PHE A 122 -6.87 -1.04 -5.08
C PHE A 122 -6.87 0.36 -5.67
N LYS A 123 -6.82 1.35 -4.79
CA LYS A 123 -6.69 2.76 -5.14
C LYS A 123 -5.53 3.38 -4.36
N TYR A 124 -4.68 4.10 -5.07
CA TYR A 124 -3.68 4.97 -4.46
C TYR A 124 -4.35 6.17 -3.79
N ILE A 125 -4.08 6.37 -2.51
CA ILE A 125 -4.61 7.51 -1.73
C ILE A 125 -3.66 8.70 -1.84
N GLY A 126 -2.36 8.45 -1.67
CA GLY A 126 -1.36 9.50 -1.62
C GLY A 126 -0.13 9.12 -0.82
N SER A 127 0.80 10.06 -0.75
CA SER A 127 2.02 9.96 0.04
C SER A 127 2.05 11.00 1.14
N VAL A 128 2.58 10.64 2.32
CA VAL A 128 2.81 11.58 3.43
C VAL A 128 4.19 11.37 4.04
N LYS A 129 4.66 12.38 4.78
CA LYS A 129 5.84 12.22 5.63
C LYS A 129 5.51 11.37 6.85
N TYR A 130 6.46 10.52 7.26
CA TYR A 130 6.40 9.78 8.53
C TYR A 130 7.61 10.04 9.45
N ASN A 131 8.47 10.98 9.06
CA ASN A 131 9.51 11.52 9.91
C ASN A 131 9.38 13.05 10.02
N ASN A 132 9.97 13.61 11.08
CA ASN A 132 9.91 15.04 11.39
C ASN A 132 11.06 15.85 10.76
N GLN A 133 11.69 15.35 9.68
CA GLN A 133 12.79 16.03 8.99
C GLN A 133 12.32 16.77 7.72
#